data_AF-A0A4Q1CI18-F1
#
_entry.id   AF-A0A4Q1CI18-F1
#
_cell.length_a   1.000
_cell.length_b   1.000
_cell.length_c   1.000
_cell.angle_alpha   90.00
_cell.angle_beta   90.00
_cell.angle_gamma   90.00
#
_symmetry.space_group_name_H-M   'P 1'
#
loop_
_entity.id
_entity.type
_entity.pdbx_description
1 polymer ?
#
loop_
_entity_poly.entity_id
_entity_poly.type
_entity_poly.pdbx_seq_one_letter_code
_entity_poly.pdbx_strand_id
1 'polypeptide(L)'
;MIIFYSIFYRDGWTTIYPYLKSITSSFQLLINIWIENEDKHKIYRDIKKEYSDALIIFSTNVGKDIGGKLALLDLSLQLNLKADFYIFLHDKKSPHSPFGNVWREKLFAIITQENIQKIEKMFLKQKNLGIVGAKEFIKNEYDRKSENFNSTSNKILKNLIQKYEFTSKKFCFIGGTMFWVRAEVFNNFFLKHPPLSIREGLESGNVLDDQFGTQTHAWERMLTWIAINQGYSIKGI
;
A
#
# COMPACT_ATOMS: atom_id res chain seq x y z
N MET A 1 -7.29 -2.95 13.93
CA MET A 1 -6.59 -2.45 12.72
C MET A 1 -7.45 -2.69 11.48
N ILE A 2 -7.18 -2.03 10.35
CA ILE A 2 -7.80 -2.38 9.05
C ILE A 2 -6.72 -2.91 8.11
N ILE A 3 -6.98 -4.07 7.51
CA ILE A 3 -6.11 -4.67 6.49
C ILE A 3 -6.75 -4.47 5.12
N PHE A 4 -6.00 -3.82 4.24
CA PHE A 4 -6.32 -3.62 2.84
C PHE A 4 -5.54 -4.62 2.00
N TYR A 5 -6.22 -5.49 1.26
CA TYR A 5 -5.55 -6.46 0.39
C TYR A 5 -6.09 -6.40 -1.03
N SER A 6 -5.21 -6.11 -1.98
CA SER A 6 -5.53 -6.13 -3.41
C SER A 6 -5.10 -7.46 -4.05
N ILE A 7 -6.04 -8.13 -4.71
CA ILE A 7 -5.87 -9.41 -5.39
C ILE A 7 -5.97 -9.20 -6.89
N PHE A 8 -4.86 -9.44 -7.58
CA PHE A 8 -4.76 -9.47 -9.03
C PHE A 8 -4.65 -10.92 -9.56
N TYR A 9 -3.85 -11.76 -8.92
CA TYR A 9 -3.54 -13.13 -9.31
C TYR A 9 -4.53 -14.16 -8.72
N ARG A 10 -4.71 -15.27 -9.44
CA ARG A 10 -5.64 -16.37 -9.07
C ARG A 10 -5.34 -16.99 -7.71
N ASP A 11 -4.07 -17.09 -7.35
CA ASP A 11 -3.54 -17.65 -6.10
C ASP A 11 -3.29 -16.57 -5.02
N GLY A 12 -3.72 -15.32 -5.24
CA GLY A 12 -3.52 -14.23 -4.27
C GLY A 12 -4.09 -14.59 -2.90
N TRP A 13 -5.34 -15.07 -2.87
CA TRP A 13 -5.99 -15.47 -1.61
C TRP A 13 -5.28 -16.63 -0.89
N THR A 14 -4.99 -17.72 -1.60
CA THR A 14 -4.34 -18.89 -1.02
C THR A 14 -2.94 -18.56 -0.49
N THR A 15 -2.27 -17.59 -1.10
CA THR A 15 -0.95 -17.12 -0.66
C THR A 15 -1.02 -16.35 0.66
N ILE A 16 -1.97 -15.42 0.82
CA ILE A 16 -2.02 -14.55 2.00
C ILE A 16 -2.76 -15.19 3.19
N TYR A 17 -3.70 -16.10 2.93
CA TYR A 17 -4.59 -16.67 3.94
C TYR A 17 -3.84 -17.26 5.16
N PRO A 18 -2.75 -18.03 5.01
CA PRO A 18 -2.00 -18.54 6.16
C PRO A 18 -1.49 -17.44 7.10
N TYR A 19 -1.07 -16.29 6.55
CA TYR A 19 -0.63 -15.14 7.34
C TYR A 19 -1.80 -14.52 8.09
N LEU A 20 -2.91 -14.22 7.39
CA LEU A 20 -4.09 -13.61 8.01
C LEU A 20 -4.70 -14.49 9.11
N LYS A 21 -4.73 -15.82 8.89
CA LYS A 21 -5.22 -16.79 9.87
C LYS A 21 -4.39 -16.81 11.16
N SER A 22 -3.10 -16.50 11.06
CA SER A 22 -2.19 -16.48 12.20
C SER A 22 -2.30 -15.22 13.08
N ILE A 23 -2.97 -14.17 12.59
CA ILE A 23 -3.12 -12.90 13.31
C ILE A 23 -4.12 -13.09 14.45
N THR A 24 -3.66 -12.84 15.67
CA THR A 24 -4.50 -12.96 16.89
C THR A 24 -5.17 -11.64 17.31
N SER A 25 -4.61 -10.50 16.89
CA SER A 25 -5.20 -9.18 17.13
C SER A 25 -6.45 -8.95 16.27
N SER A 26 -7.44 -8.21 16.78
CA SER A 26 -8.64 -7.88 16.01
C SER A 26 -8.36 -6.97 14.81
N PHE A 27 -8.89 -7.34 13.64
CA PHE A 27 -8.81 -6.54 12.44
C PHE A 27 -10.07 -6.64 11.59
N GLN A 28 -10.36 -5.58 10.84
CA GLN A 28 -11.34 -5.59 9.76
C GLN A 28 -10.62 -5.80 8.44
N LEU A 29 -11.14 -6.70 7.61
CA LEU A 29 -10.56 -7.05 6.32
C LEU A 29 -11.32 -6.36 5.17
N LEU A 30 -10.59 -5.60 4.35
CA LEU A 30 -11.07 -4.97 3.12
C LEU A 30 -10.29 -5.54 1.93
N ILE A 31 -11.00 -6.11 0.97
CA ILE A 31 -10.42 -6.80 -0.19
C ILE A 31 -10.85 -6.13 -1.49
N ASN A 32 -9.88 -5.87 -2.37
CA ASN A 32 -10.14 -5.56 -3.76
C ASN A 32 -9.79 -6.78 -4.61
N ILE A 33 -10.70 -7.23 -5.47
CA ILE A 33 -10.44 -8.29 -6.44
C ILE A 33 -10.51 -7.69 -7.84
N TRP A 34 -9.49 -7.94 -8.66
CA TRP A 34 -9.53 -7.51 -10.06
C TRP A 34 -10.73 -8.15 -10.78
N ILE A 35 -11.55 -7.31 -11.42
CA ILE A 35 -12.83 -7.72 -12.00
C ILE A 35 -12.70 -8.74 -13.14
N GLU A 36 -11.57 -8.77 -13.84
CA GLU A 36 -11.31 -9.75 -14.91
C GLU A 36 -10.55 -10.98 -14.42
N ASN A 37 -10.30 -11.09 -13.12
CA ASN A 37 -9.78 -12.34 -12.55
C ASN A 37 -10.82 -13.46 -12.77
N GLU A 38 -10.43 -14.51 -13.49
CA GLU A 38 -11.30 -15.65 -13.82
C GLU A 38 -11.84 -16.36 -12.57
N ASP A 39 -11.06 -16.40 -11.51
CA ASP A 39 -11.41 -17.05 -10.24
C ASP A 39 -12.10 -16.12 -9.25
N LYS A 40 -12.44 -14.87 -9.64
CA LYS A 40 -12.96 -13.83 -8.70
C LYS A 40 -14.12 -14.30 -7.82
N HIS A 41 -15.05 -15.09 -8.36
CA HIS A 41 -16.21 -15.58 -7.60
C HIS A 41 -15.84 -16.72 -6.66
N LYS A 42 -14.86 -17.55 -7.04
CA LYS A 42 -14.31 -18.57 -6.15
C LYS A 42 -13.56 -17.90 -5.00
N ILE A 43 -12.68 -16.96 -5.32
CA ILE A 43 -11.93 -16.16 -4.33
C ILE A 43 -12.89 -15.45 -3.36
N TYR A 44 -13.94 -14.80 -3.88
CA TYR A 44 -14.98 -14.18 -3.06
C TYR A 44 -15.60 -15.16 -2.07
N ARG A 45 -16.02 -16.36 -2.53
CA ARG A 45 -16.63 -17.38 -1.66
C ARG A 45 -15.65 -17.90 -0.62
N ASP A 46 -14.41 -18.15 -1.02
CA ASP A 46 -13.36 -18.63 -0.12
C ASP A 46 -13.06 -17.59 0.98
N ILE A 47 -13.00 -16.30 0.63
CA ILE A 47 -12.84 -15.22 1.61
C ILE A 47 -14.06 -15.15 2.54
N LYS A 48 -15.28 -15.12 2.00
CA LYS A 48 -16.50 -15.00 2.82
C LYS A 48 -16.74 -16.19 3.74
N LYS A 49 -16.24 -17.37 3.38
CA LYS A 49 -16.27 -18.55 4.24
C LYS A 49 -15.40 -18.39 5.48
N GLU A 50 -14.22 -17.78 5.34
CA GLU A 50 -13.24 -17.62 6.41
C GLU A 50 -13.40 -16.30 7.18
N TYR A 51 -13.87 -15.25 6.51
CA TYR A 51 -14.08 -13.90 7.02
C TYR A 51 -15.43 -13.38 6.49
N SER A 52 -16.52 -13.76 7.15
CA SER A 52 -17.89 -13.45 6.73
C SER A 52 -18.18 -11.94 6.71
N ASP A 53 -17.52 -11.18 7.57
CA ASP A 53 -17.58 -9.73 7.72
C ASP A 53 -16.59 -8.96 6.81
N ALA A 54 -15.76 -9.66 6.01
CA ALA A 54 -14.85 -9.01 5.08
C ALA A 54 -15.61 -8.16 4.05
N LEU A 55 -15.17 -6.93 3.82
CA LEU A 55 -15.73 -6.06 2.80
C LEU A 55 -14.98 -6.27 1.49
N ILE A 56 -15.70 -6.62 0.42
CA ILE A 56 -15.08 -7.02 -0.85
C ILE A 56 -15.64 -6.15 -1.97
N ILE A 57 -14.76 -5.57 -2.78
CA ILE A 57 -15.09 -4.86 -4.01
C ILE A 57 -14.41 -5.51 -5.20
N PHE A 58 -15.03 -5.34 -6.38
CA PHE A 58 -14.41 -5.67 -7.66
C PHE A 58 -14.03 -4.38 -8.37
N SER A 59 -12.78 -4.28 -8.83
CA SER A 59 -12.31 -3.10 -9.57
C SER A 59 -11.60 -3.45 -10.87
N THR A 60 -11.62 -2.52 -11.81
CA THR A 60 -10.75 -2.56 -13.00
C THR A 60 -9.27 -2.44 -12.62
N ASN A 61 -8.37 -2.89 -13.49
CA ASN A 61 -6.93 -2.77 -13.30
C ASN A 61 -6.44 -1.36 -13.68
N VAL A 62 -6.92 -0.35 -12.98
CA VAL A 62 -6.35 1.02 -13.04
C VAL A 62 -5.37 1.16 -11.89
N GLY A 63 -4.18 1.68 -12.13
CA GLY A 63 -3.17 1.92 -11.09
C GLY A 63 -2.60 0.68 -10.43
N LYS A 64 -2.81 -0.52 -11.00
CA LYS A 64 -2.33 -1.80 -10.45
C LYS A 64 -2.67 -1.94 -8.96
N ASP A 65 -1.68 -2.28 -8.14
CA ASP A 65 -1.84 -2.43 -6.70
C ASP A 65 -2.09 -1.09 -5.98
N ILE A 66 -1.62 0.04 -6.50
CA ILE A 66 -1.88 1.36 -5.92
C ILE A 66 -3.35 1.74 -6.08
N GLY A 67 -3.88 1.55 -7.28
CA GLY A 67 -5.27 1.86 -7.57
C GLY A 67 -6.24 0.99 -6.76
N GLY A 68 -5.92 -0.29 -6.53
CA GLY A 68 -6.68 -1.16 -5.64
C GLY A 68 -6.68 -0.66 -4.18
N LYS A 69 -5.53 -0.20 -3.68
CA LYS A 69 -5.42 0.41 -2.34
C LYS A 69 -6.26 1.67 -2.22
N LEU A 70 -6.24 2.54 -3.23
CA LEU A 70 -7.05 3.76 -3.24
C LEU A 70 -8.55 3.45 -3.25
N ALA A 71 -8.99 2.46 -4.02
CA ALA A 71 -10.39 2.03 -4.03
C ALA A 71 -10.86 1.52 -2.66
N LEU A 72 -10.01 0.74 -1.97
CA LEU A 72 -10.36 0.26 -0.62
C LEU A 72 -10.29 1.36 0.43
N LEU A 73 -9.33 2.28 0.32
CA LEU A 73 -9.23 3.42 1.22
C LEU A 73 -10.46 4.32 1.09
N ASP A 74 -10.95 4.53 -0.13
CA ASP A 74 -12.19 5.26 -0.37
C ASP A 74 -13.38 4.58 0.32
N LEU A 75 -13.55 3.26 0.13
CA LEU A 75 -14.59 2.48 0.82
C LEU A 75 -14.50 2.63 2.35
N SER A 76 -13.30 2.54 2.92
CA SER A 76 -13.08 2.70 4.36
C SER A 76 -13.50 4.09 4.86
N LEU A 77 -13.22 5.14 4.09
CA LEU A 77 -13.59 6.51 4.42
C LEU A 77 -15.10 6.74 4.30
N GLN A 78 -15.73 6.25 3.22
CA GLN A 78 -17.18 6.35 3.01
C GLN A 78 -17.99 5.65 4.10
N LEU A 79 -17.50 4.50 4.57
CA LEU A 79 -18.11 3.76 5.67
C LEU A 79 -17.71 4.28 7.06
N ASN A 80 -16.86 5.33 7.12
CA ASN A 80 -16.36 5.93 8.35
C ASN A 80 -15.75 4.90 9.33
N LEU A 81 -15.08 3.87 8.79
CA LEU A 81 -14.47 2.82 9.60
C LEU A 81 -13.35 3.41 10.46
N LYS A 82 -13.28 2.98 11.72
CA LYS A 82 -12.27 3.45 12.68
C LYS A 82 -11.17 2.42 12.85
N ALA A 83 -9.93 2.88 12.81
CA ALA A 83 -8.76 2.08 13.13
C ALA A 83 -7.63 2.99 13.61
N ASP A 84 -6.73 2.45 14.43
CA ASP A 84 -5.46 3.13 14.75
C ASP A 84 -4.45 2.99 13.60
N PHE A 85 -4.49 1.85 12.91
CA PHE A 85 -3.55 1.48 11.85
C PHE A 85 -4.26 0.92 10.63
N TYR A 86 -3.74 1.31 9.49
CA TYR A 86 -4.01 0.74 8.18
C TYR A 86 -2.81 -0.10 7.73
N ILE A 87 -3.09 -1.27 7.16
CA ILE A 87 -2.06 -2.19 6.66
C ILE A 87 -2.36 -2.45 5.21
N PHE A 88 -1.44 -2.03 4.34
CA PHE A 88 -1.59 -2.22 2.91
C PHE A 88 -0.82 -3.45 2.44
N LEU A 89 -1.51 -4.33 1.74
CA LEU A 89 -0.98 -5.57 1.20
C LEU A 89 -1.47 -5.74 -0.26
N HIS A 90 -0.75 -6.53 -1.04
CA HIS A 90 -1.21 -6.99 -2.34
C HIS A 90 -0.51 -8.30 -2.72
N ASP A 91 -1.01 -9.00 -3.73
CA ASP A 91 -0.30 -10.15 -4.27
C ASP A 91 0.88 -9.72 -5.15
N LYS A 92 2.06 -9.64 -4.54
CA LYS A 92 3.29 -9.38 -5.28
C LYS A 92 3.71 -10.62 -6.06
N LYS A 93 3.87 -10.50 -7.38
CA LYS A 93 4.65 -11.45 -8.16
C LYS A 93 5.73 -10.73 -8.96
N SER A 94 6.83 -11.42 -9.18
CA SER A 94 7.93 -10.94 -10.03
C SER A 94 8.43 -12.16 -10.82
N PRO A 95 7.63 -12.65 -11.79
CA PRO A 95 7.91 -13.92 -12.48
C PRO A 95 9.24 -13.89 -13.24
N HIS A 96 9.72 -12.71 -13.61
CA HIS A 96 11.00 -12.51 -14.30
C HIS A 96 12.21 -12.42 -13.37
N SER A 97 12.02 -12.51 -12.05
CA SER A 97 13.10 -12.47 -11.06
C SER A 97 13.20 -13.82 -10.33
N PRO A 98 14.39 -14.46 -10.30
CA PRO A 98 14.58 -15.68 -9.51
C PRO A 98 14.38 -15.45 -8.00
N PHE A 99 14.43 -14.18 -7.56
CA PHE A 99 14.25 -13.78 -6.16
C PHE A 99 12.82 -13.29 -5.84
N GLY A 100 11.88 -13.38 -6.79
CA GLY A 100 10.53 -12.83 -6.63
C GLY A 100 9.77 -13.37 -5.41
N ASN A 101 9.89 -14.67 -5.12
CA ASN A 101 9.27 -15.29 -3.95
C ASN A 101 9.91 -14.77 -2.64
N VAL A 102 11.24 -14.71 -2.58
CA VAL A 102 11.99 -14.20 -1.43
C VAL A 102 11.60 -12.74 -1.14
N TRP A 103 11.44 -11.92 -2.17
CA TRP A 103 10.99 -10.52 -2.00
C TRP A 103 9.58 -10.43 -1.43
N ARG A 104 8.66 -11.27 -1.92
CA ARG A 104 7.29 -11.32 -1.40
C ARG A 104 7.27 -11.74 0.06
N GLU A 105 8.01 -12.79 0.43
CA GLU A 105 8.08 -13.26 1.82
C GLU A 105 8.59 -12.17 2.77
N LYS A 106 9.62 -11.41 2.35
CA LYS A 106 10.11 -10.26 3.12
C LYS A 106 9.07 -9.15 3.27
N LEU A 107 8.28 -8.88 2.23
CA LEU A 107 7.20 -7.89 2.32
C LEU A 107 6.07 -8.36 3.25
N PHE A 108 5.71 -9.65 3.21
CA PHE A 108 4.71 -10.23 4.13
C PHE A 108 5.21 -10.41 5.56
N ALA A 109 6.52 -10.29 5.81
CA ALA A 109 7.06 -10.31 7.17
C ALA A 109 6.39 -9.28 8.09
N ILE A 110 5.84 -8.17 7.56
CA ILE A 110 5.16 -7.12 8.34
C ILE A 110 3.84 -7.58 8.99
N ILE A 111 3.31 -8.74 8.60
CA ILE A 111 2.06 -9.32 9.15
C ILE A 111 2.28 -10.69 9.81
N THR A 112 3.53 -11.10 10.03
CA THR A 112 3.78 -12.29 10.87
C THR A 112 3.42 -11.95 12.30
N GLN A 113 2.83 -12.90 13.03
CA GLN A 113 2.39 -12.69 14.42
C GLN A 113 3.48 -12.08 15.32
N GLU A 114 4.75 -12.48 15.14
CA GLU A 114 5.89 -11.91 15.85
C GLU A 114 6.10 -10.41 15.52
N ASN A 115 6.08 -10.06 14.23
CA ASN A 115 6.35 -8.69 13.79
C ASN A 115 5.17 -7.75 14.06
N ILE A 116 3.93 -8.24 14.03
CA ILE A 116 2.75 -7.45 14.45
C ILE A 116 2.98 -6.88 15.85
N GLN A 117 3.33 -7.73 16.83
CA GLN A 117 3.57 -7.31 18.21
C GLN A 117 4.75 -6.32 18.32
N LYS A 118 5.80 -6.50 17.52
CA LYS A 118 6.94 -5.56 17.49
C LYS A 118 6.53 -4.21 16.92
N ILE A 119 5.77 -4.20 15.81
CA ILE A 119 5.31 -2.99 15.12
C ILE A 119 4.35 -2.19 16.03
N GLU A 120 3.40 -2.86 16.68
CA GLU A 120 2.51 -2.23 17.66
C GLU A 120 3.32 -1.57 18.80
N LYS A 121 4.31 -2.27 19.36
CA LYS A 121 5.23 -1.69 20.38
C LYS A 121 6.02 -0.50 19.84
N MET A 122 6.43 -0.50 18.57
CA MET A 122 7.12 0.63 17.94
C MET A 122 6.21 1.86 17.88
N PHE A 123 4.96 1.71 17.43
CA PHE A 123 3.99 2.80 17.38
C PHE A 123 3.60 3.31 18.77
N LEU A 124 3.53 2.45 19.78
CA LEU A 124 3.27 2.86 21.17
C LEU A 124 4.41 3.72 21.72
N LYS A 125 5.66 3.30 21.49
CA LYS A 125 6.86 3.99 21.99
C LYS A 125 7.17 5.29 21.24
N GLN A 126 6.85 5.37 19.95
CA GLN A 126 7.24 6.50 19.09
C GLN A 126 6.00 7.16 18.50
N LYS A 127 5.55 8.25 19.13
CA LYS A 127 4.34 8.97 18.69
C LYS A 127 4.50 9.57 17.28
N ASN A 128 5.70 9.99 16.91
CA ASN A 128 6.03 10.49 15.57
C ASN A 128 6.37 9.39 14.54
N LEU A 129 6.24 8.11 14.88
CA LEU A 129 6.34 7.02 13.90
C LEU A 129 5.02 6.94 13.13
N GLY A 130 5.06 7.19 11.82
CA GLY A 130 3.86 7.18 10.97
C GLY A 130 3.73 5.91 10.16
N ILE A 131 4.85 5.35 9.68
CA ILE A 131 4.87 4.19 8.79
C ILE A 131 5.90 3.15 9.24
N VAL A 132 5.53 1.87 9.18
CA VAL A 132 6.47 0.74 9.33
C VAL A 132 6.31 -0.24 8.17
N GLY A 133 7.41 -0.64 7.54
CA GLY A 133 7.41 -1.73 6.57
C GLY A 133 8.71 -2.52 6.59
N ALA A 134 8.93 -3.37 5.58
CA ALA A 134 10.12 -4.20 5.50
C ALA A 134 11.38 -3.33 5.28
N LYS A 135 12.37 -3.45 6.17
CA LYS A 135 13.54 -2.56 6.23
C LYS A 135 14.32 -2.50 4.92
N GLU A 136 14.50 -3.63 4.23
CA GLU A 136 15.30 -3.69 2.99
C GLU A 136 14.63 -2.97 1.82
N PHE A 137 13.35 -2.65 1.93
CA PHE A 137 12.60 -1.96 0.89
C PHE A 137 12.47 -0.45 1.13
N ILE A 138 13.07 0.08 2.21
CA ILE A 138 13.15 1.53 2.40
C ILE A 138 14.18 2.10 1.43
N LYS A 139 13.72 2.96 0.53
CA LYS A 139 14.51 3.58 -0.53
C LYS A 139 14.46 5.09 -0.45
N ASN A 140 15.47 5.75 -0.99
CA ASN A 140 15.48 7.18 -1.25
C ASN A 140 16.15 7.43 -2.61
N GLU A 141 15.38 7.96 -3.55
CA GLU A 141 15.85 8.27 -4.91
C GLU A 141 16.21 9.74 -5.07
N TYR A 142 15.99 10.59 -4.07
CA TYR A 142 16.24 12.02 -4.18
C TYR A 142 17.71 12.36 -4.00
N ASP A 143 18.30 12.95 -5.03
CA ASP A 143 19.62 13.57 -4.98
C ASP A 143 19.49 15.05 -4.58
N ARG A 144 20.07 15.39 -3.43
CA ARG A 144 20.07 16.75 -2.89
C ARG A 144 20.92 17.73 -3.70
N LYS A 145 21.93 17.26 -4.43
CA LYS A 145 22.83 18.14 -5.20
C LYS A 145 22.17 18.61 -6.48
N SER A 146 21.52 17.70 -7.20
CA SER A 146 20.82 17.99 -8.46
C SER A 146 19.36 18.40 -8.27
N GLU A 147 18.83 18.29 -7.04
CA GLU A 147 17.41 18.49 -6.73
C GLU A 147 16.49 17.66 -7.63
N ASN A 148 16.90 16.44 -7.95
CA ASN A 148 16.19 15.51 -8.83
C ASN A 148 16.01 14.14 -8.17
N PHE A 149 15.02 13.40 -8.65
CA PHE A 149 14.85 11.98 -8.34
C PHE A 149 15.58 11.13 -9.38
N ASN A 150 16.40 10.20 -8.90
CA ASN A 150 17.08 9.18 -9.70
C ASN A 150 16.10 8.06 -10.09
N SER A 151 15.02 8.43 -10.79
CA SER A 151 14.03 7.52 -11.35
C SER A 151 13.34 8.12 -12.57
N THR A 152 12.73 7.26 -13.40
CA THR A 152 11.99 7.67 -14.60
C THR A 152 10.78 8.55 -14.30
N SER A 153 10.37 8.63 -13.02
CA SER A 153 9.21 9.41 -12.55
C SER A 153 9.57 10.83 -12.06
N ASN A 154 10.81 11.31 -12.22
CA ASN A 154 11.26 12.62 -11.68
C ASN A 154 10.30 13.79 -11.98
N LYS A 155 9.90 13.98 -13.24
CA LYS A 155 9.00 15.06 -13.66
C LYS A 155 7.61 14.93 -13.02
N ILE A 156 7.08 13.70 -12.98
CA ILE A 156 5.77 13.41 -12.37
C ILE A 156 5.82 13.70 -10.87
N LEU A 157 6.85 13.22 -10.17
CA LEU A 157 7.03 13.43 -8.74
C LEU A 157 7.11 14.91 -8.38
N LYS A 158 7.87 15.71 -9.14
CA LYS A 158 7.93 17.17 -8.96
C LYS A 158 6.55 17.82 -9.12
N ASN A 159 5.80 17.43 -10.15
CA ASN A 159 4.45 17.94 -10.36
C ASN A 159 3.49 17.54 -9.23
N LEU A 160 3.59 16.32 -8.71
CA LEU A 160 2.75 15.85 -7.59
C LEU A 160 3.11 16.56 -6.28
N ILE A 161 4.40 16.77 -6.01
CA ILE A 161 4.88 17.55 -4.86
C ILE A 161 4.30 18.97 -4.90
N GLN A 162 4.32 19.62 -6.07
CA GLN A 162 3.72 20.94 -6.25
C GLN A 162 2.20 20.89 -6.10
N LYS A 163 1.53 19.94 -6.78
CA LYS A 163 0.06 19.79 -6.78
C LYS A 163 -0.52 19.61 -5.37
N TYR A 164 0.16 18.86 -4.51
CA TYR A 164 -0.28 18.58 -3.15
C TYR A 164 0.48 19.39 -2.09
N GLU A 165 1.26 20.40 -2.52
CA GLU A 165 1.94 21.36 -1.66
C GLU A 165 2.85 20.69 -0.61
N PHE A 166 3.62 19.68 -1.02
CA PHE A 166 4.55 19.01 -0.11
C PHE A 166 5.75 19.92 0.17
N THR A 167 5.96 20.22 1.45
CA THR A 167 7.02 21.13 1.93
C THR A 167 8.24 20.37 2.44
N SER A 168 8.08 19.10 2.81
CA SER A 168 9.18 18.24 3.24
C SER A 168 10.24 18.06 2.15
N LYS A 169 11.52 18.08 2.55
CA LYS A 169 12.67 17.73 1.71
C LYS A 169 13.20 16.32 1.96
N LYS A 170 12.40 15.47 2.62
CA LYS A 170 12.69 14.06 2.89
C LYS A 170 11.79 13.20 2.00
N PHE A 171 12.40 12.28 1.26
CA PHE A 171 11.73 11.51 0.20
C PHE A 171 11.97 10.01 0.32
N CYS A 172 12.13 9.50 1.54
CA CYS A 172 12.19 8.07 1.76
C CYS A 172 10.83 7.42 1.50
N PHE A 173 10.82 6.25 0.88
CA PHE A 173 9.60 5.47 0.62
C PHE A 173 9.84 3.98 0.79
N ILE A 174 8.75 3.20 0.81
CA ILE A 174 8.80 1.73 0.91
C ILE A 174 8.46 1.15 -0.46
N GLY A 175 9.47 0.65 -1.16
CA GLY A 175 9.30 -0.03 -2.43
C GLY A 175 8.48 -1.31 -2.28
N GLY A 176 7.64 -1.62 -3.26
CA GLY A 176 6.73 -2.76 -3.18
C GLY A 176 5.49 -2.48 -2.32
N THR A 177 5.27 -1.25 -1.85
CA THR A 177 4.01 -0.74 -1.27
C THR A 177 3.29 -1.70 -0.32
N MET A 178 4.01 -2.31 0.61
CA MET A 178 3.41 -3.03 1.74
C MET A 178 3.95 -2.48 3.05
N PHE A 179 3.07 -1.89 3.85
CA PHE A 179 3.43 -1.22 5.09
C PHE A 179 2.22 -1.01 5.99
N TRP A 180 2.50 -0.79 7.27
CA TRP A 180 1.60 -0.23 8.26
C TRP A 180 1.69 1.29 8.22
N VAL A 181 0.57 1.97 8.39
CA VAL A 181 0.51 3.43 8.56
C VAL A 181 -0.50 3.78 9.66
N ARG A 182 -0.23 4.82 10.44
CA ARG A 182 -1.25 5.40 11.33
C ARG A 182 -2.44 5.87 10.49
N ALA A 183 -3.63 5.41 10.84
CA ALA A 183 -4.84 5.72 10.08
C ALA A 183 -5.07 7.23 9.94
N GLU A 184 -4.77 8.00 11.01
CA GLU A 184 -4.89 9.46 11.01
C GLU A 184 -4.12 10.14 9.86
N VAL A 185 -2.95 9.60 9.49
CA VAL A 185 -2.11 10.18 8.44
C VAL A 185 -2.84 10.15 7.10
N PHE A 186 -3.46 9.02 6.79
CA PHE A 186 -4.18 8.86 5.53
C PHE A 186 -5.56 9.53 5.60
N ASN A 187 -6.26 9.45 6.73
CA ASN A 187 -7.53 10.15 6.90
C ASN A 187 -7.37 11.67 6.68
N ASN A 188 -6.35 12.29 7.29
CA ASN A 188 -6.09 13.73 7.16
C ASN A 188 -5.83 14.17 5.71
N PHE A 189 -5.15 13.33 4.91
CA PHE A 189 -4.84 13.63 3.52
C PHE A 189 -6.03 13.33 2.60
N PHE A 190 -6.57 12.13 2.68
CA PHE A 190 -7.54 11.62 1.72
C PHE A 190 -8.98 12.15 1.95
N LEU A 191 -9.29 12.70 3.14
CA LEU A 191 -10.50 13.49 3.33
C LEU A 191 -10.49 14.80 2.52
N LYS A 192 -9.30 15.35 2.23
CA LYS A 192 -9.13 16.56 1.40
C LYS A 192 -8.88 16.23 -0.08
N HIS A 193 -8.32 15.06 -0.33
CA HIS A 193 -7.94 14.59 -1.66
C HIS A 193 -8.54 13.19 -1.87
N PRO A 194 -9.79 13.09 -2.37
CA PRO A 194 -10.50 11.81 -2.46
C PRO A 194 -9.68 10.73 -3.18
N PRO A 195 -9.55 9.51 -2.63
CA PRO A 195 -8.74 8.46 -3.24
C PRO A 195 -9.15 8.10 -4.67
N LEU A 196 -10.46 8.12 -4.97
CA LEU A 196 -10.94 7.81 -6.33
C LEU A 196 -10.56 8.89 -7.36
N SER A 197 -10.57 10.17 -6.99
CA SER A 197 -10.10 11.25 -7.89
C SER A 197 -8.61 11.12 -8.20
N ILE A 198 -7.82 10.59 -7.28
CA ILE A 198 -6.42 10.25 -7.53
C ILE A 198 -6.32 9.04 -8.45
N ARG A 199 -7.11 8.00 -8.16
CA ARG A 199 -7.15 6.74 -8.93
C ARG A 199 -7.47 6.98 -10.41
N GLU A 200 -8.37 7.90 -10.72
CA GLU A 200 -8.75 8.27 -12.10
C GLU A 200 -7.55 8.75 -12.93
N GLY A 201 -6.53 9.34 -12.30
CA GLY A 201 -5.32 9.80 -12.98
C GLY A 201 -4.24 8.72 -13.17
N LEU A 202 -4.49 7.48 -12.76
CA LEU A 202 -3.52 6.38 -12.88
C LEU A 202 -3.70 5.62 -14.20
N GLU A 203 -2.65 4.93 -14.61
CA GLU A 203 -2.65 4.15 -15.85
C GLU A 203 -3.58 2.94 -15.79
N SER A 204 -4.19 2.58 -16.92
CA SER A 204 -4.94 1.32 -17.07
C SER A 204 -4.03 0.17 -17.51
N GLY A 205 -4.28 -1.02 -16.98
CA GLY A 205 -3.56 -2.25 -17.32
C GLY A 205 -2.21 -2.42 -16.61
N ASN A 206 -1.43 -3.38 -17.09
CA ASN A 206 -0.11 -3.72 -16.56
C ASN A 206 1.00 -2.89 -17.22
N VAL A 207 0.99 -1.58 -16.98
CA VAL A 207 1.99 -0.67 -17.55
C VAL A 207 3.38 -0.92 -16.93
N LEU A 208 4.40 -0.84 -17.78
CA LEU A 208 5.83 -0.87 -17.45
C LEU A 208 6.39 0.57 -17.43
N ASP A 209 7.44 0.80 -16.65
CA ASP A 209 8.05 2.12 -16.41
C ASP A 209 9.50 2.22 -16.92
N ASP A 210 9.87 1.32 -17.84
CA ASP A 210 11.22 1.12 -18.34
C ASP A 210 11.74 2.33 -19.16
N GLN A 211 10.86 3.01 -19.88
CA GLN A 211 11.23 4.17 -20.71
C GLN A 211 10.70 5.50 -20.19
N PHE A 212 9.49 5.51 -19.60
CA PHE A 212 8.84 6.71 -19.08
C PHE A 212 8.22 6.40 -17.72
N GLY A 213 8.38 7.31 -16.76
CA GLY A 213 7.76 7.16 -15.44
C GLY A 213 6.23 7.11 -15.53
N THR A 214 5.61 6.47 -14.55
CA THR A 214 4.16 6.32 -14.46
C THR A 214 3.61 7.04 -13.23
N GLN A 215 2.38 7.51 -13.31
CA GLN A 215 1.63 8.01 -12.17
C GLN A 215 1.49 6.92 -11.10
N THR A 216 1.29 5.67 -11.49
CA THR A 216 1.23 4.53 -10.57
C THR A 216 2.49 4.41 -9.71
N HIS A 217 3.69 4.40 -10.32
CA HIS A 217 4.93 4.33 -9.55
C HIS A 217 5.24 5.65 -8.83
N ALA A 218 4.84 6.80 -9.37
CA ALA A 218 4.94 8.05 -8.63
C ALA A 218 4.11 7.99 -7.33
N TRP A 219 2.91 7.42 -7.38
CA TRP A 219 2.04 7.27 -6.21
C TRP A 219 2.53 6.26 -5.18
N GLU A 220 3.24 5.20 -5.57
CA GLU A 220 3.97 4.34 -4.63
C GLU A 220 4.85 5.17 -3.67
N ARG A 221 5.55 6.18 -4.21
CA ARG A 221 6.37 7.09 -3.39
C ARG A 221 5.50 8.05 -2.59
N MET A 222 4.53 8.69 -3.24
CA MET A 222 3.64 9.68 -2.61
C MET A 222 2.95 9.13 -1.36
N LEU A 223 2.49 7.86 -1.36
CA LEU A 223 1.81 7.26 -0.21
C LEU A 223 2.63 7.38 1.08
N THR A 224 3.95 7.18 1.00
CA THR A 224 4.81 7.32 2.16
C THR A 224 5.18 8.78 2.46
N TRP A 225 5.32 9.59 1.41
CA TRP A 225 5.65 11.01 1.54
C TRP A 225 4.52 11.81 2.17
N ILE A 226 3.25 11.37 2.06
CA ILE A 226 2.13 11.94 2.82
C ILE A 226 2.46 11.95 4.33
N ALA A 227 2.94 10.82 4.86
CA ALA A 227 3.30 10.71 6.27
C ALA A 227 4.46 11.64 6.63
N ILE A 228 5.50 11.65 5.79
CA ILE A 228 6.67 12.50 6.01
C ILE A 228 6.29 13.98 5.98
N ASN A 229 5.44 14.39 5.03
CA ASN A 229 4.99 15.77 4.89
C ASN A 229 4.14 16.23 6.09
N GLN A 230 3.44 15.30 6.75
CA GLN A 230 2.73 15.54 8.00
C GLN A 230 3.64 15.47 9.25
N GLY A 231 4.96 15.35 9.08
CA GLY A 231 5.94 15.34 10.17
C GLY A 231 6.24 13.97 10.77
N TYR A 232 5.68 12.90 10.22
CA TYR A 232 5.95 11.54 10.70
C TYR A 232 7.21 10.93 10.11
N SER A 233 7.74 9.94 10.81
CA SER A 233 8.89 9.14 10.39
C SER A 233 8.47 7.78 9.81
N ILE A 234 9.38 7.19 9.03
CA ILE A 234 9.27 5.83 8.49
C ILE A 234 10.33 4.98 9.18
N LYS A 235 9.99 3.75 9.57
CA LYS A 235 10.97 2.76 10.07
C LYS A 235 10.79 1.40 9.39
N GLY A 236 11.89 0.66 9.39
CA GLY A 236 11.91 -0.74 8.99
C GLY A 236 11.69 -1.64 10.21
N ILE A 237 11.04 -2.78 9.99
CA ILE A 237 11.09 -3.95 10.88
C ILE A 237 12.16 -4.92 10.40
#